data_AF-A0AAP4D4R6-F1
#
_entry.id   AF-A0AAP4D4R6-F1
#
_cell.length_a   1.000
_cell.length_b   1.000
_cell.length_c   1.000
_cell.angle_alpha   90.00
_cell.angle_beta   90.00
_cell.angle_gamma   90.00
#
_symmetry.space_group_name_H-M   'P 1'
#
loop_
_entity.id
_entity.type
_entity.pdbx_description
1 polymer ?
#
loop_
_entity_poly.entity_id
_entity_poly.type
_entity_poly.pdbx_seq_one_letter_code
_entity_poly.pdbx_strand_id
1 'polypeptide(L)'
;MTHNKKWVFSELVKDSNDLSQLIAYAIYKADKDGVANGLRAQGKTEAEIQVKLDSYHDSVATTLRLQQSCRDRAEALMITVVKGIADKTNKQAEQQIKAINDENKKALEKAGTKAVDEYHKKIKKDVLEKQSKSAWWWSFTISGFSGVWATIVLIIIVWIISMAAAPESERNHLTGSLFNRMWNYATSSPLPDSESDIGIGKDTSRIVTSPPQKP
;
A
#
# COMPACT_ATOMS: atom_id res chain seq x y z
N MET A 1 52.36 71.07 -5.85
CA MET A 1 51.50 70.17 -5.05
C MET A 1 50.95 69.12 -6.00
N THR A 2 51.43 67.89 -5.93
CA THR A 2 50.96 66.78 -6.78
C THR A 2 49.57 66.39 -6.30
N HIS A 3 48.52 66.77 -7.02
CA HIS A 3 47.18 66.24 -6.76
C HIS A 3 47.24 64.72 -6.91
N ASN A 4 47.14 64.01 -5.79
CA ASN A 4 47.07 62.56 -5.78
C ASN A 4 45.72 62.18 -6.41
N LYS A 5 45.74 61.73 -7.68
CA LYS A 5 44.54 61.38 -8.42
C LYS A 5 43.87 60.20 -7.70
N LYS A 6 42.70 60.45 -7.11
CA LYS A 6 41.91 59.41 -6.47
C LYS A 6 41.18 58.58 -7.53
N TRP A 7 41.30 57.27 -7.43
CA TRP A 7 40.61 56.34 -8.30
C TRP A 7 39.41 55.75 -7.56
N VAL A 8 38.22 55.86 -8.15
CA VAL A 8 36.98 55.32 -7.56
C VAL A 8 37.12 53.84 -7.19
N PHE A 9 37.80 53.03 -8.01
CA PHE A 9 38.07 51.63 -7.69
C PHE A 9 38.82 51.49 -6.36
N SER A 10 39.92 52.21 -6.17
CA SER A 10 40.71 52.16 -4.93
C SER A 10 39.96 52.72 -3.72
N GLU A 11 38.92 53.54 -3.92
CA GLU A 11 38.09 54.06 -2.83
C GLU A 11 36.93 53.13 -2.45
N LEU A 12 36.34 52.44 -3.42
CA LEU A 12 35.27 51.48 -3.18
C LEU A 12 35.80 50.09 -2.81
N VAL A 13 36.92 49.68 -3.41
CA VAL A 13 37.52 48.34 -3.32
C VAL A 13 38.85 48.44 -2.58
N LYS A 14 38.79 48.13 -1.30
CA LYS A 14 39.94 47.96 -0.39
C LYS A 14 40.41 46.50 -0.37
N ASP A 15 39.49 45.55 -0.55
CA ASP A 15 39.77 44.12 -0.72
C ASP A 15 39.13 43.61 -2.01
N SER A 16 39.95 43.07 -2.91
CA SER A 16 39.50 42.50 -4.18
C SER A 16 38.76 41.17 -4.04
N ASN A 17 38.81 40.54 -2.86
CA ASN A 17 38.03 39.34 -2.56
C ASN A 17 36.68 39.65 -1.90
N ASP A 18 36.44 40.90 -1.52
CA ASP A 18 35.15 41.33 -0.99
C ASP A 18 34.18 41.59 -2.15
N LEU A 19 33.27 40.64 -2.36
CA LEU A 19 32.23 40.72 -3.37
C LEU A 19 31.35 41.97 -3.23
N SER A 20 31.12 42.46 -2.01
CA SER A 20 30.34 43.68 -1.76
C SER A 20 31.01 44.90 -2.36
N GLN A 21 32.31 44.99 -2.18
CA GLN A 21 33.09 46.10 -2.70
C GLN A 21 33.18 46.04 -4.22
N LEU A 22 33.34 44.84 -4.80
CA LEU A 22 33.30 44.65 -6.26
C LEU A 22 31.94 45.03 -6.85
N ILE A 23 30.85 44.62 -6.21
CA ILE A 23 29.49 44.99 -6.62
C ILE A 23 29.29 46.50 -6.50
N ALA A 24 29.77 47.14 -5.43
CA ALA A 24 29.70 48.60 -5.28
C ALA A 24 30.42 49.33 -6.43
N TYR A 25 31.58 48.82 -6.88
CA TYR A 25 32.26 49.35 -8.04
C TYR A 25 31.49 49.12 -9.36
N ALA A 26 30.88 47.94 -9.52
CA ALA A 26 30.02 47.66 -10.67
C ALA A 26 28.79 48.60 -10.72
N ILE A 27 28.19 48.89 -9.56
CA ILE A 27 27.10 49.85 -9.41
C ILE A 27 27.56 51.25 -9.85
N TYR A 28 28.72 51.70 -9.38
CA TYR A 28 29.31 52.97 -9.85
C TYR A 28 29.46 53.01 -11.39
N LYS A 29 29.94 51.92 -11.99
CA LYS A 29 30.10 51.83 -13.45
C LYS A 29 28.76 51.89 -14.17
N ALA A 30 27.73 51.22 -13.64
CA ALA A 30 26.37 51.28 -14.17
C ALA A 30 25.76 52.68 -14.06
N ASP A 31 25.94 53.36 -12.92
CA ASP A 31 25.46 54.73 -12.75
C ASP A 31 26.18 55.70 -13.70
N LYS A 32 27.50 55.56 -13.88
CA LYS A 32 28.28 56.36 -14.83
C LYS A 32 27.77 56.18 -16.27
N ASP A 33 27.43 54.95 -16.65
CA ASP A 33 26.82 54.66 -17.95
C ASP A 33 25.41 55.28 -18.06
N GLY A 34 24.60 55.18 -17.00
CA GLY A 34 23.29 55.83 -16.93
C GLY A 34 23.36 57.35 -17.11
N VAL A 35 24.36 58.01 -16.51
CA VAL A 35 24.61 59.44 -16.72
C VAL A 35 24.98 59.72 -18.18
N ALA A 36 25.86 58.92 -18.78
CA ALA A 36 26.26 59.09 -20.18
C ALA A 36 25.05 58.97 -21.12
N ASN A 37 24.26 57.91 -20.95
CA ASN A 37 23.07 57.65 -21.77
C ASN A 37 21.99 58.73 -21.59
N GLY A 38 21.80 59.22 -20.36
CA GLY A 38 20.91 60.34 -20.08
C GLY A 38 21.33 61.63 -20.80
N LEU A 39 22.62 61.94 -20.83
CA LEU A 39 23.14 63.13 -21.53
C LEU A 39 23.08 62.96 -23.06
N ARG A 40 23.35 61.77 -23.59
CA ARG A 40 23.14 61.47 -25.03
C ARG A 40 21.70 61.66 -25.45
N ALA A 41 20.76 61.18 -24.63
CA ALA A 41 19.33 61.36 -24.87
C ALA A 41 18.90 62.84 -24.86
N GLN A 42 19.66 63.71 -24.18
CA GLN A 42 19.47 65.16 -24.17
C GLN A 42 20.16 65.89 -25.35
N GLY A 43 20.76 65.15 -26.29
CA GLY A 43 21.45 65.72 -27.45
C GLY A 43 22.80 66.38 -27.11
N LYS A 44 23.40 66.04 -25.97
CA LYS A 44 24.73 66.53 -25.60
C LYS A 44 25.81 65.92 -26.47
N THR A 45 26.83 66.71 -26.77
CA THR A 45 28.00 66.24 -27.52
C THR A 45 28.87 65.32 -26.66
N GLU A 46 29.63 64.42 -27.29
CA GLU A 46 30.53 63.52 -26.55
C GLU A 46 31.58 64.26 -25.72
N ALA A 47 32.01 65.46 -26.15
CA ALA A 47 32.91 66.30 -25.37
C ALA A 47 32.26 66.81 -24.07
N GLU A 48 31.02 67.32 -24.14
CA GLU A 48 30.26 67.74 -22.96
C GLU A 48 29.97 66.56 -22.03
N ILE A 49 29.65 65.38 -22.60
CA ILE A 49 29.41 64.15 -21.85
C ILE A 49 30.67 63.78 -21.07
N GLN A 50 31.83 63.76 -21.72
CA GLN A 50 33.08 63.39 -21.08
C GLN A 50 33.42 64.30 -19.89
N VAL A 51 33.25 65.62 -20.04
CA VAL A 51 33.43 66.58 -18.93
C VAL A 51 32.51 66.27 -17.74
N LYS A 52 31.24 65.93 -18.02
CA LYS A 52 30.28 65.56 -16.97
C LYS A 52 30.62 64.23 -16.32
N LEU A 53 31.09 63.25 -17.09
CA LEU A 53 31.51 61.94 -16.60
C LEU A 53 32.77 62.01 -15.73
N ASP A 54 33.68 62.93 -16.04
CA ASP A 54 34.87 63.18 -15.22
C ASP A 54 34.49 63.89 -13.92
N SER A 55 33.63 64.91 -13.99
CA SER A 55 33.08 65.55 -12.79
C SER A 55 32.32 64.56 -11.89
N TYR A 56 31.56 63.63 -12.48
CA TYR A 56 30.89 62.56 -11.74
C TYR A 56 31.90 61.60 -11.11
N HIS A 57 32.93 61.18 -11.85
CA HIS A 57 34.00 60.33 -11.32
C HIS A 57 34.68 60.97 -10.11
N ASP A 58 35.08 62.23 -10.23
CA ASP A 58 35.74 62.96 -9.16
C ASP A 58 34.82 63.10 -7.93
N SER A 59 33.54 63.43 -8.15
CA SER A 59 32.55 63.53 -7.08
C SER A 59 32.44 62.23 -6.29
N VAL A 60 32.36 61.08 -6.96
CA VAL A 60 32.32 59.77 -6.29
C VAL A 60 33.65 59.44 -5.62
N ALA A 61 34.78 59.77 -6.25
CA ALA A 61 36.12 59.50 -5.70
C ALA A 61 36.43 60.31 -4.43
N THR A 62 35.86 61.51 -4.28
CA THR A 62 36.15 62.40 -3.14
C THR A 62 35.07 62.43 -2.07
N THR A 63 33.84 62.03 -2.39
CA THR A 63 32.69 62.20 -1.48
C THR A 63 32.33 60.87 -0.79
N LEU A 64 32.62 60.78 0.51
CA LEU A 64 32.32 59.59 1.33
C LEU A 64 30.85 59.17 1.26
N ARG A 65 29.91 60.12 1.26
CA ARG A 65 28.47 59.82 1.16
C ARG A 65 28.09 59.09 -0.14
N LEU A 66 28.70 59.48 -1.27
CA LEU A 66 28.44 58.83 -2.56
C LEU A 66 29.07 57.43 -2.61
N GLN A 67 30.23 57.26 -2.00
CA GLN A 67 30.87 55.96 -1.85
C GLN A 67 30.01 55.02 -0.99
N GLN A 68 29.51 55.52 0.14
CA GLN A 68 28.63 54.76 1.02
C GLN A 68 27.35 54.37 0.30
N SER A 69 26.73 55.28 -0.47
CA SER A 69 25.54 54.96 -1.26
C SER A 69 25.75 53.82 -2.25
N CYS A 70 26.94 53.71 -2.87
CA CYS A 70 27.28 52.57 -3.73
C CYS A 70 27.39 51.27 -2.92
N ARG A 71 27.99 51.33 -1.72
CA ARG A 71 28.13 50.18 -0.81
C ARG A 71 26.78 49.70 -0.27
N ASP A 72 25.93 50.61 0.19
CA ASP A 72 24.59 50.30 0.70
C ASP A 72 23.72 49.63 -0.37
N ARG A 73 23.82 50.11 -1.62
CA ARG A 73 23.12 49.48 -2.75
C ARG A 73 23.67 48.11 -3.10
N ALA A 74 24.98 47.90 -2.96
CA ALA A 74 25.60 46.59 -3.15
C ALA A 74 25.10 45.58 -2.11
N GLU A 75 25.04 46.00 -0.84
CA GLU A 75 24.49 45.20 0.26
C GLU A 75 23.02 44.86 0.03
N ALA A 76 22.20 45.85 -0.31
CA ALA A 76 20.78 45.65 -0.62
C ALA A 76 20.57 44.68 -1.79
N LEU A 77 21.40 44.77 -2.83
CA LEU A 77 21.34 43.86 -3.98
C LEU A 77 21.68 42.42 -3.56
N MET A 78 22.72 42.25 -2.73
CA MET A 78 23.07 40.91 -2.24
C MET A 78 21.98 40.31 -1.37
N ILE A 79 21.40 41.08 -0.45
CA ILE A 79 20.25 40.64 0.36
C ILE A 79 19.10 40.20 -0.56
N THR A 80 18.84 40.96 -1.62
CA THR A 80 17.78 40.65 -2.59
C THR A 80 18.04 39.35 -3.34
N VAL A 81 19.28 39.14 -3.81
CA VAL A 81 19.68 37.91 -4.51
C VAL A 81 19.58 36.70 -3.57
N VAL A 82 20.10 36.80 -2.34
CA VAL A 82 20.04 35.72 -1.35
C VAL A 82 18.60 35.37 -1.01
N LYS A 83 17.74 36.36 -0.78
CA LYS A 83 16.30 36.13 -0.57
C LYS A 83 15.65 35.45 -1.76
N GLY A 84 15.93 35.90 -2.98
CA GLY A 84 15.40 35.27 -4.19
C GLY A 84 15.83 33.81 -4.36
N ILE A 85 17.08 33.49 -4.01
CA ILE A 85 17.59 32.11 -4.01
C ILE A 85 16.89 31.27 -2.93
N ALA A 86 16.76 31.80 -1.71
CA ALA A 86 16.07 31.11 -0.62
C ALA A 86 14.61 30.82 -0.97
N ASP A 87 13.88 31.81 -1.50
CA ASP A 87 12.48 31.66 -1.91
C ASP A 87 12.33 30.64 -3.04
N LYS A 88 13.22 30.66 -4.03
CA LYS A 88 13.21 29.67 -5.12
C LYS A 88 13.48 28.26 -4.58
N THR A 89 14.45 28.12 -3.69
CA THR A 89 14.82 26.84 -3.08
C THR A 89 13.66 26.29 -2.25
N ASN A 90 13.02 27.11 -1.43
CA ASN A 90 11.86 26.72 -0.64
C ASN A 90 10.69 26.28 -1.52
N LYS A 91 10.38 27.04 -2.59
CA LYS A 91 9.35 26.65 -3.55
C LYS A 91 9.66 25.31 -4.24
N GLN A 92 10.91 25.07 -4.61
CA GLN A 92 11.33 23.80 -5.20
C GLN A 92 11.21 22.64 -4.20
N ALA A 93 11.60 22.85 -2.95
CA ALA A 93 11.46 21.85 -1.89
C ALA A 93 9.98 21.52 -1.62
N GLU A 94 9.12 22.53 -1.52
CA GLU A 94 7.67 22.33 -1.36
C GLU A 94 7.06 21.56 -2.53
N GLN A 95 7.47 21.87 -3.77
CA GLN A 95 7.02 21.14 -4.95
C GLN A 95 7.46 19.67 -4.93
N GLN A 96 8.70 19.39 -4.54
CA GLN A 96 9.20 18.02 -4.42
C GLN A 96 8.50 17.25 -3.30
N ILE A 97 8.30 17.87 -2.13
CA ILE A 97 7.56 17.26 -1.01
C ILE A 97 6.13 16.93 -1.43
N LYS A 98 5.45 17.85 -2.13
CA LYS A 98 4.09 17.60 -2.65
C LYS A 98 4.07 16.45 -3.65
N ALA A 99 5.01 16.42 -4.60
CA ALA A 99 5.11 15.34 -5.58
C ALA A 99 5.33 13.97 -4.90
N ILE A 100 6.26 13.89 -3.95
CA ILE A 100 6.53 12.66 -3.19
C ILE A 100 5.31 12.24 -2.38
N ASN A 101 4.63 13.18 -1.72
CA ASN A 101 3.41 12.87 -0.95
C ASN A 101 2.27 12.37 -1.85
N ASP A 102 2.09 12.96 -3.02
CA ASP A 102 1.07 12.53 -3.98
C ASP A 102 1.38 11.16 -4.57
N GLU A 103 2.65 10.87 -4.86
CA GLU A 103 3.12 9.55 -5.30
C GLU A 103 2.93 8.50 -4.21
N ASN A 104 3.32 8.81 -2.97
CA ASN A 104 3.16 7.92 -1.82
C ASN A 104 1.69 7.64 -1.51
N LYS A 105 0.81 8.65 -1.59
CA LYS A 105 -0.63 8.48 -1.41
C LYS A 105 -1.20 7.52 -2.46
N LYS A 106 -0.86 7.73 -3.74
CA LYS A 106 -1.27 6.83 -4.83
C LYS A 106 -0.73 5.41 -4.63
N ALA A 107 0.51 5.26 -4.17
CA ALA A 107 1.12 3.97 -3.90
C ALA A 107 0.41 3.25 -2.73
N LEU A 108 0.09 3.96 -1.65
CA LEU A 108 -0.67 3.44 -0.51
C LEU A 108 -2.09 3.02 -0.90
N GLU A 109 -2.80 3.82 -1.69
CA GLU A 109 -4.14 3.45 -2.19
C GLU A 109 -4.09 2.21 -3.08
N LYS A 110 -3.10 2.11 -3.97
CA LYS A 110 -2.90 0.90 -4.80
C LYS A 110 -2.49 -0.33 -3.98
N ALA A 111 -1.67 -0.16 -2.97
CA ALA A 111 -1.27 -1.25 -2.08
C ALA A 111 -2.45 -1.71 -1.20
N GLY A 112 -3.24 -0.77 -0.69
CA GLY A 112 -4.44 -1.04 0.10
C GLY A 112 -5.50 -1.79 -0.70
N THR A 113 -5.81 -1.33 -1.91
CA THR A 113 -6.77 -2.01 -2.80
C THR A 113 -6.32 -3.42 -3.15
N LYS A 114 -5.04 -3.62 -3.51
CA LYS A 114 -4.47 -4.97 -3.74
C LYS A 114 -4.55 -5.87 -2.51
N ALA A 115 -4.23 -5.35 -1.33
CA ALA A 115 -4.28 -6.13 -0.09
C ALA A 115 -5.72 -6.56 0.25
N VAL A 116 -6.70 -5.67 0.05
CA VAL A 116 -8.13 -5.98 0.26
C VAL A 116 -8.61 -7.02 -0.76
N ASP A 117 -8.22 -6.90 -2.03
CA ASP A 117 -8.58 -7.87 -3.07
C ASP A 117 -7.97 -9.25 -2.81
N GLU A 118 -6.69 -9.30 -2.41
CA GLU A 118 -6.02 -10.54 -2.02
C GLU A 118 -6.67 -11.19 -0.79
N TYR A 119 -7.06 -10.39 0.20
CA TYR A 119 -7.76 -10.87 1.39
C TYR A 119 -9.13 -11.45 1.04
N HIS A 120 -9.93 -10.76 0.22
CA HIS A 120 -11.21 -11.30 -0.28
C HIS A 120 -11.04 -12.58 -1.09
N LYS A 121 -9.98 -12.68 -1.91
CA LYS A 121 -9.67 -13.88 -2.68
C LYS A 121 -9.30 -15.06 -1.77
N LYS A 122 -8.55 -14.83 -0.69
CA LYS A 122 -8.23 -15.86 0.31
C LYS A 122 -9.47 -16.33 1.06
N ILE A 123 -10.32 -15.40 1.54
CA ILE A 123 -11.58 -15.76 2.20
C ILE A 123 -12.48 -16.58 1.27
N LYS A 124 -12.67 -16.16 0.02
CA LYS A 124 -13.51 -16.91 -0.93
C LYS A 124 -12.97 -18.33 -1.18
N LYS A 125 -11.66 -18.49 -1.27
CA LYS A 125 -11.04 -19.81 -1.42
C LYS A 125 -11.25 -20.68 -0.17
N ASP A 126 -10.98 -20.14 1.02
CA ASP A 126 -11.12 -20.88 2.27
C ASP A 126 -12.58 -21.28 2.54
N VAL A 127 -13.55 -20.43 2.19
CA VAL A 127 -14.99 -20.71 2.30
C VAL A 127 -15.41 -21.78 1.29
N LEU A 128 -15.01 -21.68 0.03
CA LEU A 128 -15.33 -22.69 -0.99
C LEU A 128 -14.72 -24.05 -0.68
N GLU A 129 -13.49 -24.09 -0.17
CA GLU A 129 -12.79 -25.33 0.17
C GLU A 129 -13.38 -26.00 1.42
N LYS A 130 -13.77 -25.23 2.44
CA LYS A 130 -14.44 -25.77 3.64
C LYS A 130 -15.90 -26.17 3.41
N GLN A 131 -16.62 -25.46 2.55
CA GLN A 131 -18.04 -25.72 2.30
C GLN A 131 -18.26 -27.00 1.47
N SER A 132 -17.39 -27.32 0.52
CA SER A 132 -17.60 -28.48 -0.36
C SER A 132 -17.53 -29.82 0.37
N LYS A 133 -16.55 -30.03 1.25
CA LYS A 133 -16.37 -31.33 1.92
C LYS A 133 -17.33 -31.51 3.09
N SER A 134 -17.46 -30.52 3.98
CA SER A 134 -18.33 -30.64 5.16
C SER A 134 -19.82 -30.71 4.78
N ALA A 135 -20.28 -29.86 3.85
CA ALA A 135 -21.69 -29.88 3.44
C ALA A 135 -22.05 -31.17 2.68
N TRP A 136 -21.12 -31.73 1.91
CA TRP A 136 -21.32 -33.02 1.25
C TRP A 136 -21.50 -34.16 2.27
N TRP A 137 -20.64 -34.23 3.30
CA TRP A 137 -20.76 -35.22 4.38
C TRP A 137 -22.09 -35.10 5.16
N TRP A 138 -22.53 -33.88 5.49
CA TRP A 138 -23.83 -33.67 6.17
C TRP A 138 -25.02 -33.99 5.27
N SER A 139 -24.93 -33.68 3.97
CA SER A 139 -25.99 -34.02 3.01
C SER A 139 -26.14 -35.53 2.82
N PHE A 140 -25.02 -36.28 2.86
CA PHE A 140 -25.03 -37.74 2.76
C PHE A 140 -25.72 -38.38 3.97
N THR A 141 -25.51 -37.87 5.18
CA THR A 141 -26.17 -38.38 6.39
C THR A 141 -27.68 -38.15 6.44
N ILE A 142 -28.19 -37.09 5.78
CA ILE A 142 -29.60 -36.68 5.89
C ILE A 142 -30.46 -37.24 4.75
N SER A 143 -29.91 -37.54 3.57
CA SER A 143 -30.72 -37.65 2.35
C SER A 143 -31.07 -39.06 1.84
N GLY A 144 -30.59 -40.18 2.40
CA GLY A 144 -30.97 -41.46 1.79
C GLY A 144 -30.58 -42.80 2.41
N PHE A 145 -29.95 -42.83 3.59
CA PHE A 145 -29.55 -44.11 4.23
C PHE A 145 -29.84 -44.11 5.74
N SER A 146 -30.97 -43.51 6.16
CA SER A 146 -31.27 -43.31 7.59
C SER A 146 -31.55 -44.60 8.36
N GLY A 147 -32.08 -45.66 7.71
CA GLY A 147 -32.45 -46.90 8.41
C GLY A 147 -31.26 -47.67 8.99
N VAL A 148 -30.16 -47.77 8.23
CA VAL A 148 -28.95 -48.48 8.67
C VAL A 148 -28.09 -47.59 9.59
N TRP A 149 -27.99 -46.29 9.31
CA TRP A 149 -27.26 -45.39 10.20
C TRP A 149 -27.97 -45.17 11.54
N ALA A 150 -29.31 -45.11 11.59
CA ALA A 150 -30.04 -44.99 12.85
C ALA A 150 -29.84 -46.22 13.74
N THR A 151 -29.79 -47.43 13.16
CA THR A 151 -29.52 -48.66 13.92
C THR A 151 -28.08 -48.71 14.41
N ILE A 152 -27.09 -48.31 13.60
CA ILE A 152 -25.70 -48.18 14.04
C ILE A 152 -25.58 -47.17 15.20
N VAL A 153 -26.21 -46.00 15.08
CA VAL A 153 -26.21 -44.97 16.15
C VAL A 153 -26.91 -45.48 17.41
N LEU A 154 -28.05 -46.18 17.28
CA LEU A 154 -28.76 -46.79 18.40
C LEU A 154 -27.88 -47.83 19.12
N ILE A 155 -27.19 -48.69 18.37
CA ILE A 155 -26.27 -49.70 18.91
C ILE A 155 -25.12 -49.02 19.67
N ILE A 156 -24.57 -47.93 19.14
CA ILE A 156 -23.52 -47.14 19.81
C ILE A 156 -24.06 -46.51 21.11
N ILE A 157 -25.26 -45.95 21.11
CA ILE A 157 -25.87 -45.35 22.31
C ILE A 157 -26.12 -46.41 23.39
N VAL A 158 -26.71 -47.56 23.02
CA VAL A 158 -26.93 -48.69 23.94
C VAL A 158 -25.61 -49.21 24.48
N TRP A 159 -24.54 -49.24 23.66
CA TRP A 159 -23.20 -49.60 24.09
C TRP A 159 -22.62 -48.60 25.11
N ILE A 160 -22.73 -47.29 24.86
CA ILE A 160 -22.24 -46.25 25.79
C ILE A 160 -22.97 -46.34 27.15
N ILE A 161 -24.29 -46.51 27.14
CA ILE A 161 -25.09 -46.65 28.37
C ILE A 161 -24.69 -47.93 29.11
N SER A 162 -24.48 -49.04 28.40
CA SER A 162 -24.03 -50.30 29.00
C SER A 162 -22.62 -50.18 29.59
N MET A 163 -21.71 -49.45 28.94
CA MET A 163 -20.35 -49.24 29.43
C MET A 163 -20.31 -48.32 30.66
N ALA A 164 -21.23 -47.36 30.74
CA ALA A 164 -21.39 -46.48 31.91
C ALA A 164 -21.99 -47.22 33.12
N ALA A 165 -22.85 -48.21 32.89
CA ALA A 165 -23.50 -48.98 33.96
C ALA A 165 -22.72 -50.23 34.42
N ALA A 166 -21.78 -50.76 33.62
CA ALA A 166 -21.08 -52.02 33.90
C ALA A 166 -19.72 -51.84 34.62
N PRO A 167 -19.34 -52.76 35.55
CA PRO A 167 -18.05 -52.76 36.24
C PRO A 167 -16.88 -53.16 35.30
N GLU A 168 -15.66 -52.70 35.62
CA GLU A 168 -14.51 -52.66 34.69
C GLU A 168 -14.08 -54.03 34.13
N SER A 169 -14.33 -55.14 34.84
CA SER A 169 -13.94 -56.49 34.41
C SER A 169 -14.78 -57.09 33.28
N GLU A 170 -15.96 -56.53 32.96
CA GLU A 170 -16.87 -57.06 31.93
C GLU A 170 -16.86 -56.24 30.62
N ARG A 171 -16.27 -55.06 30.63
CA ARG A 171 -16.28 -54.10 29.51
C ARG A 171 -15.58 -54.64 28.25
N ASN A 172 -14.51 -55.43 28.43
CA ASN A 172 -13.71 -55.97 27.32
C ASN A 172 -14.39 -57.14 26.58
N HIS A 173 -15.30 -57.86 27.23
CA HIS A 173 -16.08 -58.93 26.59
C HIS A 173 -17.28 -58.36 25.80
N LEU A 174 -17.86 -57.27 26.30
CA LEU A 174 -18.95 -56.55 25.65
C LEU A 174 -18.49 -55.86 24.34
N THR A 175 -17.27 -55.33 24.28
CA THR A 175 -16.73 -54.70 23.07
C THR A 175 -16.43 -55.70 21.96
N GLY A 176 -15.84 -56.85 22.29
CA GLY A 176 -15.53 -57.89 21.30
C GLY A 176 -16.78 -58.49 20.65
N SER A 177 -17.83 -58.73 21.45
CA SER A 177 -19.10 -59.30 20.95
C SER A 177 -19.90 -58.34 20.06
N LEU A 178 -19.80 -57.02 20.28
CA LEU A 178 -20.44 -56.01 19.43
C LEU A 178 -19.74 -55.81 18.09
N PHE A 179 -18.41 -55.82 18.07
CA PHE A 179 -17.66 -55.69 16.81
C PHE A 179 -17.96 -56.85 15.85
N ASN A 180 -18.04 -58.08 16.36
CA ASN A 180 -18.40 -59.24 15.55
C ASN A 180 -19.85 -59.15 15.01
N ARG A 181 -20.79 -58.64 15.80
CA ARG A 181 -22.18 -58.45 15.34
C ARG A 181 -22.29 -57.36 14.27
N MET A 182 -21.55 -56.27 14.42
CA MET A 182 -21.50 -55.17 13.46
C MET A 182 -20.81 -55.58 12.15
N TRP A 183 -19.72 -56.36 12.24
CA TRP A 183 -19.05 -56.95 11.08
C TRP A 183 -19.99 -57.87 10.31
N ASN A 184 -20.67 -58.78 11.00
CA ASN A 184 -21.63 -59.69 10.37
C ASN A 184 -22.74 -58.92 9.63
N TYR A 185 -23.31 -57.87 10.25
CA TYR A 185 -24.37 -57.05 9.65
C TYR A 185 -23.91 -56.23 8.43
N ALA A 186 -22.65 -55.79 8.41
CA ALA A 186 -22.07 -55.09 7.27
C ALA A 186 -21.79 -56.04 6.09
N THR A 187 -21.62 -57.34 6.36
CA THR A 187 -21.29 -58.36 5.35
C THR A 187 -22.47 -59.21 4.89
N SER A 188 -23.62 -59.17 5.57
CA SER A 188 -24.85 -59.83 5.10
C SER A 188 -25.67 -58.88 4.21
N SER A 189 -25.71 -59.16 2.91
CA SER A 189 -26.51 -58.40 1.94
C SER A 189 -28.01 -58.52 2.22
N PRO A 190 -28.79 -57.41 2.16
CA PRO A 190 -30.22 -57.45 2.41
C PRO A 190 -31.01 -57.40 1.09
N LEU A 191 -31.08 -58.50 0.34
CA LEU A 191 -32.10 -58.70 -0.68
C LEU A 191 -32.44 -60.21 -0.74
N PRO A 192 -33.72 -60.61 -0.73
CA PRO A 192 -34.11 -62.01 -0.91
C PRO A 192 -33.90 -62.41 -2.38
N ASP A 193 -33.21 -63.53 -2.61
CA ASP A 193 -33.13 -64.15 -3.92
C ASP A 193 -34.55 -64.55 -4.36
N SER A 194 -35.02 -63.96 -5.45
CA SER A 194 -36.25 -64.31 -6.13
C SER A 194 -36.12 -65.69 -6.80
N GLU A 195 -37.04 -66.59 -6.43
CA GLU A 195 -37.44 -67.86 -7.06
C GLU A 195 -36.91 -68.18 -8.48
N SER A 196 -36.37 -69.40 -8.66
CA SER A 196 -36.76 -70.28 -9.76
C SER A 196 -36.48 -71.76 -9.44
N ASP A 197 -37.54 -72.56 -9.54
CA ASP A 197 -37.60 -74.02 -9.48
C ASP A 197 -36.60 -74.72 -10.41
N ILE A 198 -36.15 -75.93 -10.02
CA ILE A 198 -36.39 -77.22 -10.73
C ILE A 198 -35.77 -78.33 -9.87
N GLY A 199 -36.62 -79.27 -9.44
CA GLY A 199 -36.26 -80.32 -8.51
C GLY A 199 -35.95 -81.69 -9.12
N ILE A 200 -35.56 -82.61 -8.23
CA ILE A 200 -35.78 -84.07 -8.20
C ILE A 200 -35.55 -84.41 -6.71
N GLY A 201 -36.38 -85.06 -5.91
CA GLY A 201 -37.54 -85.92 -6.11
C GLY A 201 -37.56 -86.92 -4.93
N LYS A 202 -38.77 -87.38 -4.56
CA LYS A 202 -39.15 -88.36 -3.51
C LYS A 202 -39.30 -87.83 -2.08
N ASP A 203 -40.34 -88.19 -1.33
CA ASP A 203 -41.66 -88.74 -1.65
C ASP A 203 -42.52 -88.63 -0.38
N THR A 204 -43.83 -88.51 -0.62
CA THR A 204 -44.96 -88.97 0.20
C THR A 204 -45.39 -88.28 1.50
N SER A 205 -46.67 -87.87 1.43
CA SER A 205 -47.73 -87.94 2.45
C SER A 205 -47.78 -86.79 3.47
N ARG A 206 -48.91 -86.11 3.71
CA ARG A 206 -50.32 -86.41 3.38
C ARG A 206 -51.16 -85.18 3.78
N ILE A 207 -52.16 -84.83 2.93
CA ILE A 207 -53.60 -84.67 3.27
C ILE A 207 -53.91 -83.59 4.35
N VAL A 208 -54.67 -82.51 4.13
CA VAL A 208 -56.04 -82.27 3.59
C VAL A 208 -56.52 -81.04 4.41
N THR A 209 -57.33 -80.04 4.02
CA THR A 209 -58.41 -79.89 3.05
C THR A 209 -58.68 -78.39 2.86
N SER A 210 -59.13 -78.08 1.65
CA SER A 210 -59.66 -76.83 1.10
C SER A 210 -61.08 -76.47 1.64
N PRO A 211 -61.88 -75.55 1.04
CA PRO A 211 -61.71 -74.11 0.80
C PRO A 211 -63.04 -73.33 1.19
N PRO A 212 -63.58 -72.35 0.43
CA PRO A 212 -63.40 -70.90 0.55
C PRO A 212 -64.75 -70.14 0.78
N GLN A 213 -64.73 -68.81 0.93
CA GLN A 213 -65.71 -67.95 0.23
C GLN A 213 -65.40 -66.44 0.33
N LYS A 214 -65.36 -65.81 -0.85
CA LYS A 214 -65.65 -64.39 -1.18
C LYS A 214 -67.18 -64.15 -1.15
N PRO A 215 -67.72 -62.93 -1.35
CA PRO A 215 -67.10 -61.65 -1.78
C PRO A 215 -66.93 -60.60 -0.68
#